data_AF-A0A7W0NPY6-F1
#
_entry.id   AF-A0A7W0NPY6-F1
#
_cell.length_a   1.000
_cell.length_b   1.000
_cell.length_c   1.000
_cell.angle_alpha   90.00
_cell.angle_beta   90.00
_cell.angle_gamma   90.00
#
_symmetry.space_group_name_H-M   'P 1'
#
loop_
_entity.id
_entity.type
_entity.pdbx_description
1 polymer ?
#
loop_
_entity_poly.entity_id
_entity_poly.type
_entity_poly.pdbx_seq_one_letter_code
_entity_poly.pdbx_strand_id
1 'polypeptide(L)'
;MTYQSHAHLYEKLSSATRSILDASRPAYSLRSEVLELKAIFEQAGGLAPDTSRDISSGETLTSGGTAISPTMAAMCVDDFARTVQFIRGPHAAIQAVRTKASDRPVRVLYAGCGPWAPLAIPLMTIFAPRDLHFSLIDIHCDS
;
A
#
# COMPACT_ATOMS: atom_id res chain seq x y z
N MET A 1 -22.96 -11.82 8.23
CA MET A 1 -22.42 -12.17 6.90
C MET A 1 -21.12 -11.42 6.56
N THR A 2 -20.76 -10.36 7.28
CA THR A 2 -19.60 -9.48 7.02
C THR A 2 -18.23 -10.03 7.49
N TYR A 3 -18.18 -10.72 8.63
CA TYR A 3 -16.91 -11.22 9.20
C TYR A 3 -16.16 -12.20 8.30
N GLN A 4 -16.91 -13.12 7.68
CA GLN A 4 -16.34 -14.16 6.80
C GLN A 4 -15.80 -13.58 5.49
N SER A 5 -16.37 -12.46 5.03
CA SER A 5 -15.87 -11.72 3.87
C SER A 5 -14.57 -10.98 4.17
N HIS A 6 -14.42 -10.39 5.36
CA HIS A 6 -13.19 -9.68 5.75
C HIS A 6 -12.02 -10.64 6.00
N ALA A 7 -12.27 -11.79 6.63
CA ALA A 7 -11.26 -12.83 6.81
C ALA A 7 -10.69 -13.31 5.46
N HIS A 8 -11.56 -13.49 4.47
CA HIS A 8 -11.16 -13.88 3.11
C HIS A 8 -10.28 -12.83 2.41
N LEU A 9 -10.61 -11.54 2.56
CA LEU A 9 -9.80 -10.45 2.00
C LEU A 9 -8.42 -10.38 2.65
N TYR A 10 -8.35 -10.56 3.97
CA TYR A 10 -7.09 -10.59 4.69
C TYR A 10 -6.18 -11.73 4.19
N GLU A 11 -6.71 -12.94 4.02
CA GLU A 11 -5.92 -14.08 3.53
C GLU A 11 -5.40 -13.85 2.11
N LYS A 12 -6.23 -13.31 1.21
CA LYS A 12 -5.78 -12.93 -0.14
C LYS A 12 -4.68 -11.87 -0.12
N LEU A 13 -4.86 -10.83 0.68
CA LEU A 13 -3.87 -9.76 0.85
C LEU A 13 -2.54 -10.33 1.36
N SER A 14 -2.59 -11.20 2.38
CA SER A 14 -1.43 -11.89 2.95
C SER A 14 -0.70 -12.76 1.91
N SER A 15 -1.45 -13.53 1.13
CA SER A 15 -0.91 -14.40 0.08
C SER A 15 -0.21 -13.60 -1.04
N ALA A 16 -0.89 -12.58 -1.58
CA ALA A 16 -0.33 -11.69 -2.59
C ALA A 16 0.93 -10.98 -2.09
N THR A 17 0.90 -10.49 -0.84
CA THR A 17 2.05 -9.84 -0.20
C THR A 17 3.24 -10.78 -0.10
N ARG A 18 3.04 -12.03 0.37
CA ARG A 18 4.13 -13.01 0.46
C ARG A 18 4.76 -13.30 -0.89
N SER A 19 3.93 -13.43 -1.94
CA SER A 19 4.40 -13.60 -3.31
C SER A 19 5.20 -12.40 -3.81
N ILE A 20 4.74 -11.18 -3.51
CA ILE A 20 5.46 -9.94 -3.84
C ILE A 20 6.80 -9.87 -3.11
N LEU A 21 6.88 -10.31 -1.85
CA LEU A 21 8.10 -10.27 -1.05
C LEU A 21 9.12 -11.37 -1.40
N ASP A 22 8.75 -12.36 -2.21
CA ASP A 22 9.67 -13.41 -2.65
C ASP A 22 10.77 -12.85 -3.57
N ALA A 23 11.97 -12.65 -3.00
CA ALA A 23 13.12 -12.09 -3.69
C ALA A 23 13.62 -12.95 -4.86
N SER A 24 13.26 -14.24 -4.93
CA SER A 24 13.60 -15.10 -6.08
C SER A 24 12.80 -14.74 -7.33
N ARG A 25 11.65 -14.07 -7.15
CA ARG A 25 10.79 -13.62 -8.24
C ARG A 25 11.16 -12.20 -8.64
N PRO A 26 11.53 -11.94 -9.90
CA PRO A 26 11.82 -10.59 -10.36
C PRO A 26 10.54 -9.74 -10.42
N ALA A 27 10.65 -8.43 -10.21
CA ALA A 27 9.48 -7.55 -10.13
C ALA A 27 8.59 -7.59 -11.38
N TYR A 28 9.17 -7.79 -12.56
CA TYR A 28 8.41 -7.84 -13.80
C TYR A 28 7.46 -9.05 -13.90
N SER A 29 7.67 -10.11 -13.11
CA SER A 29 6.85 -11.34 -13.14
C SER A 29 5.70 -11.34 -12.12
N LEU A 30 5.51 -10.23 -11.40
CA LEU A 30 4.57 -10.11 -10.27
C LEU A 30 3.36 -9.22 -10.59
N ARG A 31 3.04 -9.04 -11.88
CA ARG A 31 1.93 -8.20 -12.31
C ARG A 31 0.59 -8.70 -11.77
N SER A 32 0.36 -10.01 -11.78
CA SER A 32 -0.89 -10.62 -11.28
C SER A 32 -1.15 -10.30 -9.81
N GLU A 33 -0.11 -10.36 -8.98
CA GLU A 33 -0.18 -10.14 -7.54
C GLU A 33 -0.44 -8.67 -7.23
N VAL A 34 0.17 -7.73 -7.98
CA VAL A 34 -0.14 -6.31 -7.82
C VAL A 34 -1.57 -5.98 -8.25
N LEU A 35 -2.07 -6.60 -9.33
CA LEU A 35 -3.47 -6.44 -9.72
C LEU A 35 -4.43 -7.02 -8.68
N GLU A 36 -4.06 -8.12 -8.02
CA GLU A 36 -4.82 -8.66 -6.90
C GLU A 36 -4.83 -7.70 -5.70
N LEU A 37 -3.68 -7.10 -5.35
CA LEU A 37 -3.63 -6.03 -4.32
C LEU A 37 -4.58 -4.88 -4.66
N LYS A 38 -4.52 -4.38 -5.90
CA LYS A 38 -5.39 -3.30 -6.36
C LYS A 38 -6.87 -3.66 -6.23
N ALA A 39 -7.25 -4.85 -6.69
CA ALA A 39 -8.64 -5.31 -6.59
C ALA A 39 -9.11 -5.41 -5.13
N ILE A 40 -8.24 -5.85 -4.21
CA ILE A 40 -8.54 -5.87 -2.77
C ILE A 40 -8.74 -4.45 -2.23
N PHE A 41 -7.89 -3.50 -2.63
CA PHE A 41 -8.02 -2.11 -2.20
C PHE A 41 -9.28 -1.44 -2.73
N GLU A 42 -9.62 -1.65 -4.00
CA GLU A 42 -10.87 -1.15 -4.60
C GLU A 42 -12.09 -1.74 -3.90
N GLN A 43 -12.06 -3.04 -3.59
CA GLN A 43 -13.15 -3.73 -2.88
C GLN A 43 -13.31 -3.25 -1.43
N ALA A 44 -12.21 -3.00 -0.72
CA ALA A 44 -12.24 -2.65 0.70
C ALA A 44 -12.38 -1.14 0.95
N GLY A 45 -11.79 -0.31 0.09
CA GLY A 45 -11.70 1.14 0.26
C GLY A 45 -12.90 1.91 -0.26
N GLY A 46 -13.79 1.29 -1.04
CA GLY A 46 -14.99 1.95 -1.61
C GLY A 46 -14.68 3.07 -2.61
N LEU A 47 -13.40 3.39 -2.82
CA LEU A 47 -12.90 4.30 -3.84
C LEU A 47 -12.72 3.50 -5.13
N ALA A 48 -13.72 3.56 -6.00
CA ALA A 48 -13.51 3.26 -7.40
C ALA A 48 -13.02 4.55 -8.07
N PRO A 49 -11.86 4.56 -8.74
CA PRO A 49 -11.45 5.68 -9.59
C PRO A 49 -12.61 5.99 -10.56
N ASP A 50 -13.24 7.16 -10.41
CA ASP A 50 -14.28 7.60 -11.34
C ASP A 50 -13.60 8.06 -12.64
N THR A 51 -13.36 7.12 -13.53
CA THR A 51 -12.71 7.36 -14.82
C THR A 51 -13.60 8.13 -15.81
N SER A 52 -14.86 8.42 -15.44
CA SER A 52 -15.72 9.31 -16.22
C SER A 52 -15.43 10.79 -15.95
N ARG A 53 -14.73 11.10 -14.86
CA ARG A 53 -14.23 12.44 -14.54
C ARG A 53 -12.78 12.60 -14.96
N ASP A 54 -12.36 13.86 -15.08
CA ASP A 54 -10.95 14.19 -15.24
C ASP A 54 -10.15 13.60 -14.06
N ILE A 55 -9.13 12.81 -14.36
CA ILE A 55 -8.30 12.17 -13.34
C ILE A 55 -7.57 13.20 -12.46
N SER A 56 -7.36 14.43 -12.93
CA SER A 56 -6.77 15.53 -12.14
C SER A 56 -7.76 16.18 -11.17
N SER A 57 -9.05 15.84 -11.25
CA SER A 57 -10.07 16.37 -10.33
C SER A 57 -9.73 16.04 -8.88
N GLY A 58 -9.58 17.06 -8.05
CA GLY A 58 -9.22 16.92 -6.63
C GLY A 58 -7.73 17.15 -6.35
N GLU A 59 -6.94 17.61 -7.33
CA GLU A 59 -5.60 18.13 -7.09
C GLU A 59 -5.58 19.32 -6.12
N THR A 60 -4.54 19.39 -5.31
CA THR A 60 -4.31 20.51 -4.36
C THR A 60 -3.04 21.26 -4.73
N LEU A 61 -3.16 22.54 -5.09
CA LEU A 61 -2.00 23.39 -5.32
C LEU A 61 -1.40 23.83 -3.98
N THR A 62 -0.10 23.61 -3.83
CA THR A 62 0.68 24.05 -2.66
C THR A 62 1.76 25.04 -3.09
N SER A 63 2.41 25.69 -2.13
CA SER A 63 3.60 26.52 -2.41
C SER A 63 4.79 25.72 -2.98
N GLY A 64 4.80 24.39 -2.83
CA GLY A 64 5.86 23.49 -3.28
C GLY A 64 5.55 22.73 -4.58
N GLY A 65 4.39 22.98 -5.20
CA GLY A 65 3.91 22.26 -6.38
C GLY A 65 2.52 21.67 -6.17
N THR A 66 2.07 20.85 -7.11
CA THR A 66 0.74 20.25 -7.11
C THR A 66 0.78 18.87 -6.44
N ALA A 67 -0.06 18.67 -5.42
CA ALA A 67 -0.39 17.34 -4.94
C ALA A 67 -1.41 16.72 -5.89
N ILE A 68 -1.06 15.57 -6.49
CA ILE A 68 -1.91 14.85 -7.44
C ILE A 68 -3.22 14.41 -6.77
N SER A 69 -4.29 14.31 -7.55
CA SER A 69 -5.60 13.87 -7.03
C SER A 69 -5.52 12.47 -6.37
N PRO A 70 -6.45 12.14 -5.45
CA PRO A 70 -6.59 10.78 -4.92
C PRO A 70 -6.74 9.71 -6.01
N THR A 71 -7.42 10.03 -7.11
CA THR A 71 -7.56 9.16 -8.29
C THR A 71 -6.21 8.84 -8.92
N MET A 72 -5.39 9.86 -9.21
CA MET A 72 -4.05 9.66 -9.76
C MET A 72 -3.13 8.94 -8.77
N ALA A 73 -3.27 9.23 -7.47
CA ALA A 73 -2.54 8.52 -6.42
C ALA A 73 -2.91 7.03 -6.35
N ALA A 74 -4.20 6.67 -6.49
CA ALA A 74 -4.65 5.28 -6.57
C ALA A 74 -4.07 4.55 -7.81
N MET A 75 -4.04 5.23 -8.96
CA MET A 75 -3.49 4.69 -10.21
C MET A 75 -1.99 4.40 -10.14
N CYS A 76 -1.26 4.93 -9.15
CA CYS A 76 0.15 4.59 -8.95
C CYS A 76 0.40 3.09 -8.75
N VAL A 77 -0.60 2.34 -8.28
CA VAL A 77 -0.52 0.88 -8.10
C VAL A 77 -0.41 0.15 -9.45
N ASP A 78 -0.90 0.75 -10.54
CA ASP A 78 -0.87 0.14 -11.88
C ASP A 78 0.56 0.01 -12.45
N ASP A 79 1.51 0.83 -11.96
CA ASP A 79 2.93 0.60 -12.19
C ASP A 79 3.41 -0.55 -11.28
N PHE A 80 3.16 -1.77 -11.75
CA PHE A 80 3.37 -2.98 -10.95
C PHE A 80 4.84 -3.21 -10.57
N ALA A 81 5.77 -2.95 -11.49
CA ALA A 81 7.19 -3.14 -11.21
C ALA A 81 7.67 -2.16 -10.15
N ARG A 82 7.25 -0.88 -10.24
CA ARG A 82 7.46 0.10 -9.17
C ARG A 82 6.84 -0.37 -7.87
N THR A 83 5.56 -0.75 -7.88
CA THR A 83 4.83 -1.14 -6.67
C THR A 83 5.51 -2.29 -5.94
N VAL A 84 5.96 -3.34 -6.65
CA VAL A 84 6.72 -4.44 -6.06
C VAL A 84 7.97 -3.94 -5.35
N GLN A 85 8.77 -3.09 -6.00
CA GLN A 85 10.01 -2.58 -5.40
C GLN A 85 9.73 -1.67 -4.21
N PHE A 86 8.69 -0.83 -4.29
CA PHE A 86 8.27 0.06 -3.22
C PHE A 86 7.59 -0.66 -2.05
N ILE A 87 7.18 -1.93 -2.19
CA ILE A 87 6.77 -2.80 -1.08
C ILE A 87 8.00 -3.51 -0.48
N ARG A 88 8.90 -4.03 -1.34
CA ARG A 88 10.12 -4.74 -0.91
C ARG A 88 11.09 -3.85 -0.15
N GLY A 89 11.27 -2.60 -0.59
CA GLY A 89 12.18 -1.64 0.03
C GLY A 89 11.86 -1.38 1.51
N PRO A 90 10.65 -0.90 1.84
CA PRO A 90 10.20 -0.73 3.22
C PRO A 90 10.27 -2.02 4.03
N HIS A 91 9.87 -3.17 3.46
CA HIS A 91 10.01 -4.46 4.13
C HIS A 91 11.46 -4.74 4.55
N ALA A 92 12.42 -4.59 3.62
CA ALA A 92 13.84 -4.78 3.91
C ALA A 92 14.36 -3.77 4.96
N ALA A 93 13.94 -2.50 4.88
CA ALA A 93 14.31 -1.48 5.84
C ALA A 93 13.76 -1.79 7.25
N ILE A 94 12.49 -2.22 7.35
CA ILE A 94 11.87 -2.64 8.60
C ILE A 94 12.66 -3.81 9.21
N GLN A 95 12.98 -4.84 8.42
CA GLN A 95 13.79 -5.97 8.90
C GLN A 95 15.16 -5.51 9.41
N ALA A 96 15.84 -4.62 8.69
CA ALA A 96 17.15 -4.09 9.09
C ALA A 96 17.10 -3.23 10.37
N VAL A 97 15.98 -2.57 10.66
CA VAL A 97 15.79 -1.85 11.93
C VAL A 97 15.51 -2.82 13.06
N ARG A 98 14.67 -3.85 12.83
CA ARG A 98 14.33 -4.87 13.85
C ARG A 98 15.54 -5.63 14.36
N THR A 99 16.53 -5.90 13.52
CA THR A 99 17.77 -6.57 13.95
C THR A 99 18.62 -5.70 14.88
N LYS A 100 18.45 -4.37 14.84
CA LYS A 100 19.22 -3.40 15.65
C LYS A 100 18.49 -2.98 16.93
N ALA A 101 17.16 -3.06 16.96
CA ALA A 101 16.32 -2.61 18.07
C ALA A 101 15.19 -3.63 18.31
N SER A 102 15.52 -4.73 18.98
CA SER A 102 14.61 -5.86 19.22
C SER A 102 13.64 -5.65 20.39
N ASP A 103 13.84 -4.60 21.19
CA ASP A 103 13.10 -4.31 22.42
C ASP A 103 11.87 -3.41 22.22
N ARG A 104 11.69 -2.85 21.02
CA ARG A 104 10.58 -1.93 20.72
C ARG A 104 10.03 -2.13 19.30
N PRO A 105 8.74 -1.84 19.06
CA PRO A 105 8.19 -1.90 17.72
C PRO A 105 8.90 -0.91 16.79
N VAL A 106 9.09 -1.31 15.54
CA VAL A 106 9.50 -0.39 14.48
C VAL A 106 8.36 0.57 14.21
N ARG A 107 8.67 1.86 14.05
CA ARG A 107 7.69 2.90 13.74
C ARG A 107 8.00 3.44 12.35
N VAL A 108 7.04 3.34 11.45
CA VAL A 108 7.17 3.79 10.05
C VAL A 108 6.23 4.96 9.82
N LEU A 109 6.76 6.08 9.36
CA LEU A 109 5.98 7.20 8.83
C LEU A 109 5.88 7.06 7.32
N TYR A 110 4.66 6.94 6.80
CA TYR A 110 4.41 6.99 5.36
C TYR A 110 3.64 8.27 5.03
N ALA A 111 4.35 9.24 4.46
CA ALA A 111 3.81 10.53 4.06
C ALA A 111 3.44 10.57 2.58
N GLY A 112 2.28 11.12 2.26
CA GLY A 112 1.66 11.01 0.93
C GLY A 112 1.23 9.57 0.67
N CYS A 113 0.52 8.97 1.62
CA CYS A 113 0.20 7.54 1.55
C CYS A 113 -0.78 7.20 0.43
N GLY A 114 -1.53 8.20 -0.05
CA GLY A 114 -2.63 8.02 -0.98
C GLY A 114 -3.77 7.20 -0.35
N PRO A 115 -4.83 6.95 -1.13
CA PRO A 115 -6.10 6.48 -0.59
C PRO A 115 -6.11 5.06 -0.02
N TRP A 116 -5.09 4.26 -0.34
CA TRP A 116 -5.02 2.85 0.06
C TRP A 116 -3.76 2.50 0.83
N ALA A 117 -2.83 3.45 0.99
CA ALA A 117 -1.51 3.20 1.56
C ALA A 117 -0.86 1.88 1.09
N PRO A 118 -0.72 1.66 -0.25
CA PRO A 118 -0.37 0.35 -0.81
C PRO A 118 1.01 -0.16 -0.41
N LEU A 119 1.88 0.71 0.12
CA LEU A 119 3.22 0.34 0.60
C LEU A 119 3.24 -0.08 2.07
N ALA A 120 2.15 0.16 2.80
CA ALA A 120 2.03 -0.13 4.24
C ALA A 120 1.04 -1.26 4.51
N ILE A 121 -0.18 -1.18 3.96
CA ILE A 121 -1.26 -2.14 4.26
C ILE A 121 -0.86 -3.60 3.96
N PRO A 122 -0.21 -3.94 2.81
CA PRO A 122 0.30 -5.28 2.57
C PRO A 122 1.25 -5.76 3.69
N LEU A 123 2.17 -4.90 4.13
CA LEU A 123 3.15 -5.27 5.15
C LEU A 123 2.51 -5.52 6.53
N MET A 124 1.36 -4.92 6.82
CA MET A 124 0.62 -5.19 8.06
C MET A 124 0.12 -6.63 8.17
N THR A 125 0.00 -7.38 7.06
CA THR A 125 -0.34 -8.81 7.11
C THR A 125 0.87 -9.71 7.39
N ILE A 126 2.08 -9.15 7.37
CA ILE A 126 3.34 -9.89 7.53
C ILE A 126 3.89 -9.73 8.94
N PHE A 127 3.75 -8.54 9.51
CA PHE A 127 4.27 -8.22 10.85
C PHE A 127 3.15 -8.27 11.90
N ALA A 128 3.49 -8.74 13.10
CA ALA A 128 2.57 -8.67 14.22
C ALA A 128 2.39 -7.21 14.68
N PRO A 129 1.19 -6.80 15.15
CA PRO A 129 0.95 -5.43 15.62
C PRO A 129 1.93 -4.97 16.71
N ARG A 130 2.39 -5.88 17.57
CA ARG A 130 3.39 -5.58 18.62
C ARG A 130 4.80 -5.26 18.09
N ASP A 131 5.10 -5.62 16.84
CA ASP A 131 6.43 -5.51 16.25
C ASP A 131 6.57 -4.29 15.32
N LEU A 132 5.46 -3.76 14.80
CA LEU A 132 5.45 -2.73 13.76
C LEU A 132 4.22 -1.83 13.86
N HIS A 133 4.43 -0.52 13.92
CA HIS A 133 3.39 0.49 13.85
C HIS A 133 3.62 1.41 12.65
N PHE A 134 2.56 1.65 11.87
CA PHE A 134 2.56 2.66 10.82
C PHE A 134 1.83 3.92 11.29
N SER A 135 2.37 5.08 10.92
CA SER A 135 1.67 6.35 10.91
C SER A 135 1.55 6.78 9.45
N LEU A 136 0.31 6.87 8.98
CA LEU A 136 -0.03 7.22 7.60
C LEU A 136 -0.51 8.66 7.58
N ILE A 137 0.05 9.48 6.70
CA ILE A 137 -0.39 10.86 6.51
C ILE A 137 -0.57 11.15 5.02
N ASP A 138 -1.67 11.82 4.69
CA ASP A 138 -1.93 12.39 3.37
C ASP A 138 -2.47 13.81 3.52
N ILE A 139 -2.34 14.61 2.46
CA ILE A 139 -2.89 15.96 2.40
C ILE A 139 -4.39 15.95 2.07
N HIS A 140 -4.84 14.94 1.32
CA HIS A 140 -6.25 14.79 0.96
C HIS A 140 -6.99 14.03 2.06
N CYS A 141 -8.11 14.59 2.54
CA CYS A 141 -8.93 13.94 3.57
C CYS A 141 -9.66 12.69 3.05
N ASP A 142 -9.79 12.56 1.74
CA ASP A 142 -10.42 11.41 1.07
C ASP A 142 -9.42 10.26 0.88
N SER A 143 -8.23 10.37 1.47
CA SER A 143 -7.18 9.34 1.46
C SER A 143 -7.01 8.61 2.78
#